data_AF-A0A7K8THP5-F1
#
_entry.id   AF-A0A7K8THP5-F1
#
_cell.length_a   1.000
_cell.length_b   1.000
_cell.length_c   1.000
_cell.angle_alpha   90.00
_cell.angle_beta   90.00
_cell.angle_gamma   90.00
#
_symmetry.space_group_name_H-M   'P 1'
#
loop_
_entity.id
_entity.type
_entity.pdbx_description
1 polymer ?
#
loop_
_entity_poly.entity_id
_entity_poly.type
_entity_poly.pdbx_seq_one_letter_code
_entity_poly.pdbx_strand_id
1 'polypeptide(L)'
;QGDRAQTYRELESTLRGDGSRLRSGVVNRLIAEASHDIRAAQGVTEDVRTAASDVLVALAGSHFHFVMSELQGHLKAPGAVPEELVFVTLGKLASSYG
;
A
#
# COMPACT_ATOMS: atom_id res chain seq x y z
N GLN A 1 -0.98 -20.67 2.69
CA GLN A 1 -1.51 -19.34 3.11
C GLN A 1 -0.46 -18.41 3.74
N GLY A 2 0.75 -18.88 4.08
CA GLY A 2 1.83 -18.01 4.61
C GLY A 2 2.72 -17.28 3.59
N ASP A 3 2.52 -17.51 2.29
CA ASP A 3 3.41 -17.01 1.23
C ASP A 3 3.31 -15.49 1.04
N ARG A 4 2.08 -14.98 0.89
CA ARG A 4 1.85 -13.59 0.46
C ARG A 4 2.19 -12.51 1.50
N ALA A 5 1.87 -12.75 2.77
CA ALA A 5 2.24 -11.82 3.85
C ALA A 5 3.77 -11.78 4.03
N GLN A 6 4.43 -12.93 3.87
CA GLN A 6 5.89 -13.03 3.94
C GLN A 6 6.54 -12.29 2.76
N THR A 7 6.03 -12.47 1.55
CA THR A 7 6.47 -11.70 0.37
C THR A 7 6.37 -10.20 0.63
N TYR A 8 5.24 -9.71 1.17
CA TYR A 8 5.10 -8.29 1.46
C TYR A 8 6.09 -7.80 2.54
N ARG A 9 6.37 -8.59 3.59
CA ARG A 9 7.37 -8.22 4.61
C ARG A 9 8.79 -8.14 4.03
N GLU A 10 9.17 -9.09 3.19
CA GLU A 10 10.47 -9.07 2.50
C GLU A 10 10.59 -7.87 1.56
N LEU A 11 9.50 -7.56 0.86
CA LEU A 11 9.44 -6.44 -0.05
C LEU A 11 9.50 -5.11 0.69
N GLU A 12 8.78 -4.97 1.80
CA GLU A 12 8.86 -3.82 2.70
C GLU A 12 10.28 -3.61 3.24
N SER A 13 10.92 -4.67 3.71
CA SER A 13 12.31 -4.62 4.18
C SER A 13 13.27 -4.15 3.08
N THR A 14 13.09 -4.64 1.86
CA THR A 14 13.91 -4.25 0.69
C THR A 14 13.68 -2.78 0.31
N LEU A 15 12.42 -2.34 0.30
CA LEU A 15 12.03 -0.96 0.01
C LEU A 15 12.53 0.04 1.06
N ARG A 16 12.64 -0.39 2.31
CA ARG A 16 13.12 0.43 3.44
C ARG A 16 14.66 0.47 3.51
N GLY A 17 15.31 -0.64 3.16
CA GLY A 17 16.77 -0.81 3.24
C GLY A 17 17.53 -0.13 2.10
N ASP A 18 16.97 -0.15 0.90
CA ASP A 18 17.49 0.58 -0.25
C ASP A 18 16.45 1.59 -0.71
N GLY A 19 16.86 2.83 -0.97
CA GLY A 19 16.08 3.81 -1.75
C GLY A 19 15.94 3.36 -3.20
N SER A 20 15.39 2.16 -3.40
CA SER A 20 15.37 1.41 -4.63
C SER A 20 14.58 2.21 -5.64
N ARG A 21 15.27 2.63 -6.70
CA ARG A 21 14.66 3.28 -7.87
C ARG A 21 13.94 2.22 -8.67
N LEU A 22 12.81 1.76 -8.15
CA LEU A 22 11.91 0.90 -8.89
C LEU A 22 11.39 1.66 -10.11
N ARG A 23 11.29 0.97 -11.24
CA ARG A 23 10.69 1.57 -12.44
C ARG A 23 9.23 1.92 -12.13
N SER A 24 8.75 3.05 -12.64
CA SER A 24 7.37 3.52 -12.42
C SER A 24 6.31 2.46 -12.73
N GLY A 25 6.52 1.62 -13.76
CA GLY A 25 5.61 0.51 -14.08
C GLY A 25 5.56 -0.60 -13.01
N VAL A 26 6.68 -0.87 -12.33
CA VAL A 26 6.74 -1.83 -11.21
C VAL A 26 6.08 -1.22 -9.98
N VAL A 27 6.36 0.05 -9.69
CA VAL A 27 5.74 0.81 -8.60
C VAL A 27 4.22 0.81 -8.75
N ASN A 28 3.70 1.18 -9.93
CA ASN A 28 2.26 1.23 -10.17
C ASN A 28 1.57 -0.13 -10.00
N ARG A 29 2.18 -1.21 -10.51
CA ARG A 29 1.63 -2.56 -10.33
C ARG A 29 1.60 -2.95 -8.86
N LEU A 30 2.68 -2.68 -8.13
CA LEU A 30 2.78 -3.02 -6.73
C LEU A 30 1.77 -2.26 -5.87
N ILE A 31 1.56 -0.97 -6.18
CA ILE A 31 0.54 -0.16 -5.51
C ILE A 31 -0.85 -0.73 -5.79
N ALA A 32 -1.16 -1.06 -7.05
CA ALA A 32 -2.46 -1.63 -7.42
C ALA A 32 -2.74 -2.97 -6.73
N GLU A 33 -1.74 -3.87 -6.67
CA GLU A 33 -1.85 -5.18 -6.03
C GLU A 33 -2.00 -5.07 -4.50
N ALA A 34 -1.14 -4.29 -3.84
CA ALA A 34 -1.24 -4.08 -2.40
C ALA A 34 -2.56 -3.39 -2.02
N SER A 35 -2.99 -2.41 -2.80
CA SER A 35 -4.25 -1.71 -2.58
C SER A 35 -5.47 -2.61 -2.84
N HIS A 36 -5.39 -3.53 -3.80
CA HIS A 36 -6.42 -4.55 -4.02
C HIS A 36 -6.57 -5.46 -2.80
N ASP A 37 -5.47 -5.96 -2.26
CA ASP A 37 -5.50 -6.86 -1.11
C ASP A 37 -5.99 -6.19 0.16
N ILE A 38 -5.66 -4.91 0.35
CA ILE A 38 -6.20 -4.11 1.46
C ILE A 38 -7.73 -4.04 1.37
N ARG A 39 -8.27 -3.96 0.15
CA ARG A 39 -9.70 -3.81 -0.13
C ARG A 39 -10.45 -5.13 -0.33
N ALA A 40 -9.75 -6.26 -0.39
CA ALA A 40 -10.39 -7.54 -0.61
C ALA A 40 -11.33 -7.86 0.56
N ALA A 41 -12.63 -7.97 0.26
CA ALA A 41 -13.66 -8.22 1.26
C ALA A 41 -13.59 -9.65 1.84
N GLN A 42 -13.03 -10.60 1.08
CA GLN A 42 -12.87 -12.00 1.46
C GLN A 42 -11.59 -12.59 0.86
N GLY A 43 -11.02 -13.61 1.49
CA GLY A 43 -9.87 -14.37 0.97
C GLY A 43 -8.49 -13.80 1.27
N VAL A 44 -8.41 -12.63 1.92
CA VAL A 44 -7.17 -12.01 2.40
C VAL A 44 -7.20 -11.95 3.92
N THR A 45 -6.13 -12.44 4.57
CA THR A 45 -6.01 -12.38 6.04
C THR A 45 -5.62 -10.97 6.50
N GLU A 46 -5.93 -10.62 7.75
CA GLU A 46 -5.49 -9.34 8.34
C GLU A 46 -3.97 -9.16 8.24
N ASP A 47 -3.19 -10.22 8.45
CA ASP A 47 -1.74 -10.21 8.26
C ASP A 47 -1.29 -9.77 6.86
N VAL A 48 -1.99 -10.23 5.82
CA VAL A 48 -1.69 -9.83 4.43
C VAL A 48 -2.09 -8.37 4.21
N ARG A 49 -3.24 -7.93 4.76
CA ARG A 49 -3.69 -6.54 4.69
C ARG A 49 -2.70 -5.59 5.36
N THR A 50 -2.22 -5.94 6.56
CA THR A 50 -1.21 -5.16 7.29
C THR A 50 0.10 -5.10 6.50
N ALA A 51 0.62 -6.25 6.07
CA ALA A 51 1.87 -6.27 5.32
C ALA A 51 1.78 -5.51 3.98
N ALA A 52 0.65 -5.59 3.27
CA ALA A 52 0.39 -4.80 2.07
C ALA A 52 0.37 -3.29 2.37
N SER A 53 -0.22 -2.89 3.49
CA SER A 53 -0.22 -1.50 3.93
C SER A 53 1.18 -1.00 4.25
N ASP A 54 2.00 -1.81 4.92
CA ASP A 54 3.38 -1.46 5.28
C ASP A 54 4.24 -1.29 4.01
N VAL A 55 3.99 -2.10 2.98
CA VAL A 55 4.63 -1.96 1.66
C VAL A 55 4.26 -0.64 0.97
N LEU A 56 3.00 -0.21 1.02
CA LEU A 56 2.60 1.10 0.49
C LEU A 56 3.29 2.25 1.22
N VAL A 57 3.44 2.14 2.55
CA VAL A 57 4.17 3.12 3.37
C VAL A 57 5.64 3.15 3.00
N ALA A 58 6.28 1.99 2.84
CA ALA A 58 7.68 1.90 2.42
C ALA A 58 7.90 2.48 1.01
N LEU A 59 7.00 2.21 0.06
CA LEU A 59 7.01 2.83 -1.26
C LEU A 59 6.87 4.35 -1.21
N ALA A 60 5.98 4.86 -0.34
CA ALA A 60 5.74 6.29 -0.22
C ALA A 60 7.00 7.05 0.20
N GLY A 61 7.91 6.42 0.95
CA GLY A 61 9.19 7.02 1.35
C GLY A 61 10.07 7.46 0.18
N SER A 62 9.91 6.87 -1.02
CA SER A 62 10.69 7.21 -2.22
C SER A 62 9.83 7.59 -3.44
N HIS A 63 8.54 7.24 -3.45
CA HIS A 63 7.62 7.41 -4.59
C HIS A 63 6.26 7.98 -4.16
N PHE A 64 6.26 8.87 -3.16
CA PHE A 64 5.08 9.47 -2.53
C PHE A 64 3.98 9.88 -3.53
N HIS A 65 4.34 10.60 -4.61
CA HIS A 65 3.37 11.12 -5.58
C HIS A 65 2.62 10.00 -6.32
N PHE A 66 3.28 8.88 -6.64
CA PHE A 66 2.66 7.74 -7.30
C PHE A 66 1.70 7.01 -6.35
N VAL A 67 2.14 6.79 -5.10
CA VAL A 67 1.31 6.15 -4.06
C VAL A 67 0.06 6.97 -3.77
N MET A 68 0.21 8.29 -3.61
CA MET A 68 -0.91 9.19 -3.36
C MET A 68 -1.89 9.28 -4.54
N SER A 69 -1.40 9.37 -5.78
CA SER A 69 -2.26 9.46 -6.97
C SER A 69 -3.15 8.21 -7.12
N GLU A 70 -2.60 7.04 -6.86
CA GLU A 70 -3.34 5.77 -6.95
C GLU A 70 -4.38 5.66 -5.82
N LEU A 71 -3.98 5.93 -4.57
CA LEU A 71 -4.91 5.95 -3.42
C LEU A 71 -6.08 6.94 -3.63
N GLN A 72 -5.78 8.13 -4.16
CA GLN A 72 -6.81 9.12 -4.51
C GLN A 72 -7.69 8.69 -5.69
N GLY A 73 -7.13 7.96 -6.67
CA GLY A 73 -7.90 7.38 -7.78
C GLY A 73 -8.95 6.40 -7.27
N HIS A 74 -8.61 5.61 -6.24
CA HIS A 74 -9.53 4.66 -5.62
C HIS A 74 -10.65 5.33 -4.81
N LEU A 75 -10.39 6.47 -4.15
CA LEU A 75 -11.43 7.26 -3.48
C LEU A 75 -12.45 7.87 -4.45
N LYS A 76 -12.05 8.10 -5.70
CA LYS A 76 -12.91 8.69 -6.74
C LYS A 76 -13.75 7.64 -7.49
N ALA A 77 -13.54 6.34 -7.22
CA ALA A 77 -14.30 5.26 -7.84
C ALA A 77 -15.65 5.08 -7.11
N PRO A 78 -16.81 5.27 -7.78
CA PRO A 78 -18.11 5.18 -7.12
C PRO A 78 -18.39 3.75 -6.65
N GLY A 79 -18.68 3.57 -5.36
CA GLY A 79 -19.21 2.32 -4.80
C GLY A 79 -18.21 1.34 -4.18
N ALA A 80 -16.95 1.73 -3.99
CA ALA A 80 -15.98 0.87 -3.32
C ALA A 80 -15.39 1.55 -2.07
N VAL A 81 -15.60 0.89 -0.92
CA VAL A 81 -14.88 0.98 0.35
C VAL A 81 -15.48 1.91 1.43
N PRO A 82 -15.53 1.46 2.71
CA PRO A 82 -15.77 2.33 3.85
C PRO A 82 -14.64 3.35 3.99
N GLU A 83 -14.99 4.63 3.97
CA GLU A 83 -14.08 5.78 4.01
C GLU A 83 -13.04 5.73 5.14
N GLU A 84 -13.37 5.02 6.22
CA GLU A 84 -12.59 4.89 7.46
C GLU A 84 -11.16 4.34 7.25
N LEU A 85 -10.97 3.34 6.38
CA LEU A 85 -9.64 2.73 6.15
C LEU A 85 -8.68 3.65 5.39
N VAL A 86 -9.21 4.47 4.49
CA VAL A 86 -8.41 5.45 3.75
C VAL A 86 -8.06 6.62 4.67
N PHE A 87 -8.98 7.07 5.54
CA PHE A 87 -8.70 8.08 6.55
C PHE A 87 -7.64 7.63 7.56
N VAL A 88 -7.67 6.38 8.02
CA VAL A 88 -6.64 5.84 8.94
C VAL A 88 -5.26 5.84 8.29
N THR A 89 -5.17 5.46 7.02
CA THR A 89 -3.90 5.42 6.28
C THR A 89 -3.36 6.83 6.04
N LEU A 90 -4.22 7.77 5.66
CA LEU A 90 -3.87 9.19 5.53
C LEU A 90 -3.45 9.82 6.87
N GLY A 91 -4.14 9.48 7.96
CA GLY A 91 -3.80 9.95 9.31
C GLY A 91 -2.41 9.48 9.76
N LYS A 92 -2.05 8.23 9.48
CA LYS A 92 -0.70 7.71 9.76
C LYS A 92 0.38 8.43 8.96
N LEU A 93 0.10 8.72 7.69
CA LEU A 93 1.03 9.48 6.83
C LEU A 93 1.19 10.92 7.30
N ALA A 94 0.09 11.61 7.63
CA ALA A 94 0.13 12.97 8.17
C ALA A 94 0.88 13.04 9.51
N SER A 95 0.71 12.04 10.38
CA SER A 95 1.43 11.99 11.67
C SER A 95 2.91 11.64 11.53
N SER A 96 3.33 11.01 10.42
CA SER A 96 4.73 10.60 10.21
C SER A 96 5.55 11.66 9.47
N TYR A 97 4.87 12.59 8.78
CA TYR A 97 5.50 13.55 7.87
C TYR A 97 4.94 14.98 7.98
N GLY A 98 4.04 15.26 8.93
CA GLY A 98 3.59 16.59 9.32
C GLY A 98 4.31 17.05 10.58
#